data_AF-K9EE11-F1
#
_entry.id   AF-K9EE11-F1
#
_cell.length_a   1.000
_cell.length_b   1.000
_cell.length_c   1.000
_cell.angle_alpha   90.00
_cell.angle_beta   90.00
_cell.angle_gamma   90.00
#
_symmetry.space_group_name_H-M   'P 1'
#
loop_
_entity.id
_entity.type
_entity.pdbx_description
1 polymer ?
#
loop_
_entity_poly.entity_id
_entity_poly.type
_entity_poly.pdbx_seq_one_letter_code
_entity_poly.pdbx_strand_id
1 'polypeptide(L)'
;MLLYAQRNPQPVPLLDVIEAGSFESKLAAGSDLRTDIPRYRMWRDGELEEETTDATEAWAEHPDLVAFLIGCSFTFEVGLHAAGIEIRHQTLGRNVPMYETSIPCAPTGRLRGNMVVSMRPIPGGRVADAVAISGRYPAVHGAPVHVGDPAAIGVRLEEPQYGDAPAPLRPGEVPVFWACGVTPQAAIVASRVPFAITHAPGCMFISDVINESYAV
;
A
#
# COMPACT_ATOMS: atom_id res chain seq x y z
N MET A 1 -4.51 5.78 -14.44
CA MET A 1 -3.97 5.72 -13.06
C MET A 1 -4.04 7.06 -12.35
N LEU A 2 -3.48 8.15 -12.90
CA LEU A 2 -3.48 9.47 -12.26
C LEU A 2 -4.86 9.95 -11.73
N LEU A 3 -5.91 9.91 -12.56
CA LEU A 3 -7.27 10.27 -12.12
C LEU A 3 -7.82 9.32 -11.04
N TYR A 4 -7.45 8.03 -11.11
CA TYR A 4 -7.84 7.03 -10.10
C TYR A 4 -7.26 7.40 -8.74
N ALA A 5 -5.99 7.79 -8.71
CA ALA A 5 -5.35 8.24 -7.49
C ALA A 5 -5.96 9.53 -6.94
N GLN A 6 -6.22 10.52 -7.80
CA GLN A 6 -6.86 11.77 -7.41
C GLN A 6 -8.24 11.55 -6.78
N ARG A 7 -9.04 10.61 -7.30
CA ARG A 7 -10.37 10.28 -6.75
C ARG A 7 -10.31 9.37 -5.52
N ASN A 8 -9.19 8.72 -5.28
CA ASN A 8 -8.99 7.77 -4.18
C ASN A 8 -7.69 8.08 -3.42
N PRO A 9 -7.55 9.30 -2.85
CA PRO A 9 -6.26 9.78 -2.35
C PRO A 9 -5.78 9.01 -1.12
N GLN A 10 -6.68 8.45 -0.32
CA GLN A 10 -6.31 7.71 0.89
C GLN A 10 -5.72 6.31 0.57
N PRO A 11 -6.35 5.47 -0.28
CA PRO A 11 -5.74 4.20 -0.70
C PRO A 11 -4.66 4.33 -1.77
N VAL A 12 -4.61 5.45 -2.50
CA VAL A 12 -3.62 5.68 -3.56
C VAL A 12 -2.98 7.08 -3.40
N PRO A 13 -2.27 7.34 -2.29
CA PRO A 13 -1.63 8.62 -2.07
C PRO A 13 -0.38 8.74 -2.95
N LEU A 14 -0.41 9.61 -3.95
CA LEU A 14 0.73 9.82 -4.84
C LEU A 14 1.81 10.66 -4.16
N LEU A 15 3.04 10.16 -4.20
CA LEU A 15 4.25 10.87 -3.79
C LEU A 15 4.97 11.49 -4.98
N ASP A 16 5.04 10.77 -6.09
CA ASP A 16 5.69 11.22 -7.33
C ASP A 16 5.04 10.56 -8.56
N VAL A 17 5.16 11.22 -9.71
CA VAL A 17 4.74 10.71 -11.02
C VAL A 17 5.88 10.93 -11.99
N ILE A 18 6.44 9.83 -12.47
CA ILE A 18 7.56 9.83 -13.39
C ILE A 18 6.99 9.83 -14.81
N GLU A 19 7.46 10.78 -15.62
CA GLU A 19 6.97 11.01 -16.98
C GLU A 19 7.16 9.80 -17.90
N ALA A 20 6.37 9.74 -18.98
CA ALA A 20 6.39 8.64 -19.94
C ALA A 20 7.82 8.39 -20.47
N GLY A 21 8.29 7.15 -20.32
CA GLY A 21 9.62 6.72 -20.77
C GLY A 21 10.78 7.12 -19.86
N SER A 22 10.53 7.83 -18.76
CA SER A 22 11.53 8.12 -17.73
C SER A 22 11.41 7.13 -16.57
N PHE A 23 12.52 6.88 -15.87
CA PHE A 23 12.61 5.92 -14.77
C PHE A 23 13.30 6.49 -13.52
N GLU A 24 13.76 7.73 -13.55
CA GLU A 24 14.40 8.38 -12.39
C GLU A 24 13.34 9.11 -11.56
N SER A 25 13.35 8.91 -10.24
CA SER A 25 12.47 9.63 -9.33
C SER A 25 13.14 10.87 -8.75
N LYS A 26 12.37 11.95 -8.58
CA LYS A 26 12.84 13.13 -7.84
C LYS A 26 12.98 12.88 -6.33
N LEU A 27 12.38 11.80 -5.83
CA LEU A 27 12.47 11.40 -4.43
C LEU A 27 13.81 10.71 -4.10
N ALA A 28 14.58 10.30 -5.11
CA ALA A 28 15.95 9.81 -4.94
C ALA A 28 16.76 10.09 -6.22
N ALA A 29 17.63 11.10 -6.16
CA ALA A 29 18.41 11.52 -7.32
C ALA A 29 19.39 10.42 -7.75
N GLY A 30 19.45 10.14 -9.06
CA GLY A 30 20.24 9.04 -9.62
C GLY A 30 19.60 7.66 -9.49
N SER A 31 18.34 7.57 -9.03
CA SER A 31 17.64 6.30 -8.95
C SER A 31 17.26 5.76 -10.33
N ASP A 32 17.17 4.43 -10.40
CA ASP A 32 16.61 3.72 -11.53
C ASP A 32 15.49 2.79 -11.06
N LEU A 33 14.23 3.19 -11.30
CA LEU A 33 13.05 2.43 -10.89
C LEU A 33 12.93 1.05 -11.54
N ARG A 34 13.79 0.70 -12.50
CA ARG A 34 13.81 -0.60 -13.15
C ARG A 34 14.67 -1.61 -12.39
N THR A 35 15.62 -1.14 -11.56
CA THR A 35 16.58 -2.00 -10.85
C THR A 35 16.60 -1.77 -9.34
N ASP A 36 16.20 -0.58 -8.86
CA ASP A 36 16.42 -0.18 -7.46
C ASP A 36 15.34 -0.67 -6.49
N ILE A 37 14.36 -1.43 -6.98
CA ILE A 37 13.37 -2.13 -6.18
C ILE A 37 13.78 -3.61 -6.06
N PRO A 38 13.78 -4.22 -4.85
CA PRO A 38 14.29 -5.58 -4.66
C PRO A 38 13.58 -6.66 -5.47
N ARG A 39 12.29 -6.46 -5.78
CA ARG A 39 11.48 -7.40 -6.56
C ARG A 39 10.25 -6.72 -7.17
N TYR A 40 9.97 -7.09 -8.41
CA TYR A 40 8.86 -6.62 -9.21
C TYR A 40 7.85 -7.73 -9.50
N ARG A 41 6.64 -7.34 -9.86
CA ARG A 41 5.53 -8.17 -10.35
C ARG A 41 5.11 -7.66 -11.71
N MET A 42 5.14 -8.54 -12.71
CA MET A 42 4.67 -8.27 -14.05
C MET A 42 3.22 -8.72 -14.17
N TRP A 43 2.35 -7.83 -14.63
CA TRP A 43 0.93 -8.10 -14.78
C TRP A 43 0.54 -8.02 -16.25
N ARG A 44 -0.15 -9.03 -16.76
CA ARG A 44 -0.74 -9.01 -18.10
C ARG A 44 -2.21 -9.38 -18.06
N ASP A 45 -3.04 -8.57 -18.71
CA ASP A 45 -4.50 -8.72 -18.74
C ASP A 45 -5.17 -8.87 -17.34
N GLY A 46 -4.55 -8.29 -16.31
CA GLY A 46 -4.96 -8.38 -14.90
C GLY A 46 -4.48 -9.64 -14.16
N GLU A 47 -3.66 -10.48 -14.76
CA GLU A 47 -3.09 -11.67 -14.14
C GLU A 47 -1.60 -11.46 -13.83
N LEU A 48 -1.14 -12.01 -12.72
CA LEU A 48 0.29 -12.01 -12.37
C LEU A 48 1.00 -13.02 -13.27
N GLU A 49 1.87 -12.54 -14.15
CA GLU A 49 2.63 -13.38 -15.08
C GLU A 49 3.91 -13.90 -14.42
N GLU A 50 4.70 -13.01 -13.83
CA GLU A 50 5.99 -13.35 -13.22
C GLU A 50 6.43 -12.38 -12.11
N GLU A 51 7.45 -12.80 -11.36
CA GLU A 51 8.22 -11.96 -10.45
C GLU A 51 9.70 -11.94 -10.88
N THR A 52 10.31 -10.76 -10.91
CA THR A 52 11.72 -10.56 -11.30
C THR A 52 12.41 -9.59 -10.32
N THR A 53 13.74 -9.63 -10.26
CA THR A 53 14.55 -8.64 -9.51
C THR A 53 15.04 -7.49 -10.38
N ASP A 54 14.80 -7.54 -11.69
CA ASP A 54 15.15 -6.51 -12.65
C ASP A 54 14.01 -6.36 -13.66
N ALA A 55 13.41 -5.19 -13.73
CA ALA A 55 12.27 -4.88 -14.60
C ALA A 55 12.68 -4.20 -15.91
N THR A 56 13.98 -4.10 -16.22
CA THR A 56 14.49 -3.37 -17.39
C THR A 56 13.91 -3.90 -18.70
N GLU A 57 13.85 -5.22 -18.87
CA GLU A 57 13.31 -5.84 -20.09
C GLU A 57 11.81 -5.55 -20.25
N ALA A 58 11.03 -5.74 -19.18
CA ALA A 58 9.58 -5.46 -19.18
C ALA A 58 9.28 -3.97 -19.42
N TRP A 59 10.12 -3.07 -18.91
CA TRP A 59 10.02 -1.64 -19.21
C TRP A 59 10.27 -1.33 -20.69
N ALA A 60 11.20 -2.04 -21.33
CA ALA A 60 11.53 -1.82 -22.73
C ALA A 60 10.41 -2.24 -23.70
N GLU A 61 9.50 -3.14 -23.29
CA GLU A 61 8.32 -3.53 -24.07
C GLU A 61 7.36 -2.35 -24.32
N HIS A 62 7.33 -1.40 -23.38
CA HIS A 62 6.43 -0.27 -23.38
C HIS A 62 7.22 1.04 -23.14
N PRO A 63 7.78 1.66 -24.19
CA PRO A 63 8.68 2.81 -24.05
C PRO A 63 8.01 4.09 -23.52
N ASP A 64 6.68 4.10 -23.39
CA ASP A 64 5.86 5.20 -22.90
C ASP A 64 5.30 4.95 -21.48
N LEU A 65 5.86 3.99 -20.74
CA LEU A 65 5.46 3.72 -19.36
C LEU A 65 5.58 4.96 -18.47
N VAL A 66 4.57 5.14 -17.62
CA VAL A 66 4.51 6.17 -16.57
C VAL A 66 4.58 5.44 -15.23
N ALA A 67 5.52 5.84 -14.37
CA ALA A 67 5.62 5.26 -13.03
C ALA A 67 4.95 6.15 -11.98
N PHE A 68 4.31 5.51 -11.00
CA PHE A 68 3.59 6.16 -9.91
C PHE A 68 4.19 5.68 -8.59
N LEU A 69 4.84 6.58 -7.85
CA LEU A 69 5.29 6.28 -6.50
C LEU A 69 4.16 6.62 -5.53
N ILE A 70 3.76 5.62 -4.75
CA ILE A 70 2.61 5.67 -3.85
C ILE A 70 3.10 5.55 -2.41
N GLY A 71 2.54 6.35 -1.53
CA GLY A 71 2.86 6.37 -0.11
C GLY A 71 2.61 5.04 0.57
N CYS A 72 3.35 4.77 1.65
CA CYS A 72 3.32 3.50 2.35
C CYS A 72 3.07 3.67 3.86
N SER A 73 2.40 2.69 4.46
CA SER A 73 2.03 2.73 5.88
C SER A 73 3.21 2.69 6.86
N PHE A 74 4.40 2.27 6.44
CA PHE A 74 5.59 2.20 7.32
C PHE A 74 5.89 3.53 8.00
N THR A 75 5.55 4.66 7.37
CA THR A 75 5.79 6.00 7.94
C THR A 75 5.08 6.21 9.28
N PHE A 76 3.80 5.85 9.42
CA PHE A 76 3.11 6.03 10.69
C PHE A 76 3.43 4.93 11.72
N GLU A 77 3.93 3.77 11.29
CA GLU A 77 4.35 2.70 12.21
C GLU A 77 5.49 3.15 13.13
N VAL A 78 6.40 3.99 12.64
CA VAL A 78 7.44 4.61 13.45
C VAL A 78 6.82 5.44 14.59
N GLY A 79 5.80 6.24 14.29
CA GLY A 79 5.09 7.04 15.27
C GLY A 79 4.33 6.19 16.30
N LEU A 80 3.67 5.12 15.85
CA LEU A 80 2.98 4.17 16.74
C LEU A 80 3.98 3.48 17.68
N HIS A 81 5.11 3.01 17.13
CA HIS A 81 6.17 2.37 17.91
C HIS A 81 6.78 3.33 18.94
N ALA A 82 7.07 4.57 18.55
CA ALA A 82 7.57 5.62 19.45
C ALA A 82 6.60 5.94 20.59
N ALA A 83 5.29 5.81 20.35
CA ALA A 83 4.24 5.94 21.37
C ALA A 83 4.04 4.67 22.21
N GLY A 84 4.87 3.64 22.03
CA GLY A 84 4.75 2.35 22.73
C GLY A 84 3.54 1.52 22.31
N ILE A 85 3.04 1.72 21.09
CA ILE A 85 1.99 0.87 20.50
C ILE A 85 2.69 -0.24 19.69
N GLU A 86 2.41 -1.49 20.04
CA GLU A 86 3.01 -2.66 19.39
C GLU A 86 2.59 -2.77 17.93
N ILE A 87 3.55 -3.00 17.03
CA ILE A 87 3.30 -3.38 15.65
C ILE A 87 3.46 -4.90 15.54
N ARG A 88 2.37 -5.64 15.80
CA ARG A 88 2.39 -7.10 16.01
C ARG A 88 3.10 -7.89 14.92
N HIS A 89 2.91 -7.56 13.64
CA HIS A 89 3.53 -8.32 12.56
C HIS A 89 5.06 -8.16 12.54
N GLN A 90 5.59 -6.97 12.87
CA GLN A 90 7.03 -6.74 13.02
C GLN A 90 7.60 -7.55 14.18
N THR A 91 6.94 -7.53 15.34
CA THR A 91 7.33 -8.34 16.52
C THR A 91 7.38 -9.83 16.22
N LEU A 92 6.57 -10.30 15.27
CA LEU A 92 6.52 -11.70 14.85
C LEU A 92 7.39 -12.00 13.62
N GLY A 93 8.07 -11.01 13.03
CA GLY A 93 8.84 -11.20 11.79
C GLY A 93 8.00 -11.61 10.59
N ARG A 94 6.77 -11.07 10.47
CA ARG A 94 5.77 -11.42 9.45
C ARG A 94 5.36 -10.18 8.64
N ASN A 95 4.90 -10.41 7.42
CA ASN A 95 4.29 -9.38 6.62
C ASN A 95 2.92 -8.98 7.19
N VAL A 96 2.61 -7.69 7.14
CA VAL A 96 1.30 -7.18 7.60
C VAL A 96 0.16 -7.86 6.84
N PRO A 97 -0.91 -8.33 7.53
CA PRO A 97 -2.07 -8.87 6.86
C PRO A 97 -2.82 -7.74 6.13
N MET A 98 -3.15 -8.00 4.87
CA MET A 98 -3.90 -7.08 4.04
C MET A 98 -5.11 -7.77 3.42
N TYR A 99 -6.21 -7.02 3.34
CA TYR A 99 -7.51 -7.56 2.96
C TYR A 99 -8.17 -6.70 1.88
N GLU A 100 -8.73 -7.35 0.88
CA GLU A 100 -9.70 -6.72 -0.01
C GLU A 100 -11.01 -6.53 0.74
N THR A 101 -11.51 -5.30 0.78
CA THR A 101 -12.75 -4.96 1.48
C THR A 101 -13.97 -5.03 0.57
N SER A 102 -15.16 -4.86 1.13
CA SER A 102 -16.39 -4.58 0.39
C SER A 102 -16.56 -3.11 -0.01
N ILE A 103 -15.60 -2.23 0.33
CA ILE A 103 -15.68 -0.79 0.08
C ILE A 103 -15.13 -0.50 -1.33
N PRO A 104 -15.95 -0.02 -2.28
CA PRO A 104 -15.47 0.27 -3.62
C PRO A 104 -14.65 1.57 -3.65
N CYS A 105 -13.58 1.58 -4.46
CA CYS A 105 -12.95 2.82 -4.87
C CYS A 105 -13.80 3.55 -5.91
N ALA A 106 -13.70 4.88 -5.96
CA ALA A 106 -14.32 5.69 -7.00
C ALA A 106 -13.68 5.36 -8.38
N PRO A 107 -14.44 4.78 -9.34
CA PRO A 107 -13.88 4.30 -10.59
C PRO A 107 -13.48 5.45 -11.53
N THR A 108 -12.53 5.18 -12.43
CA THR A 108 -12.05 6.14 -13.44
C THR A 108 -11.73 5.46 -14.76
N GLY A 109 -12.50 5.78 -15.81
CA GLY A 109 -12.34 5.15 -17.11
C GLY A 109 -12.45 3.63 -16.99
N ARG A 110 -11.38 2.92 -17.30
CA ARG A 110 -11.32 1.45 -17.21
C ARG A 110 -10.99 0.94 -15.80
N LEU A 111 -10.40 1.78 -14.94
CA LEU A 111 -9.95 1.39 -13.60
C LEU A 111 -11.09 1.38 -12.59
N ARG A 112 -11.24 0.25 -11.90
CA ARG A 112 -12.17 -0.04 -10.81
C ARG A 112 -11.57 -1.08 -9.88
N GLY A 113 -12.09 -1.18 -8.67
CA GLY A 113 -11.67 -2.17 -7.68
C GLY A 113 -12.16 -1.77 -6.29
N ASN A 114 -12.07 -2.70 -5.35
CA ASN A 114 -12.33 -2.41 -3.95
C ASN A 114 -11.05 -1.89 -3.27
N MET A 115 -11.24 -1.15 -2.19
CA MET A 115 -10.15 -0.71 -1.34
C MET A 115 -9.50 -1.92 -0.66
N VAL A 116 -8.17 -1.97 -0.69
CA VAL A 116 -7.39 -2.91 0.12
C VAL A 116 -6.95 -2.20 1.39
N VAL A 117 -7.08 -2.89 2.52
CA VAL A 117 -6.68 -2.38 3.84
C VAL A 117 -5.62 -3.26 4.48
N SER A 118 -4.73 -2.66 5.27
CA SER A 118 -3.83 -3.38 6.18
C SER A 118 -4.40 -3.34 7.59
N MET A 119 -4.29 -4.44 8.34
CA MET A 119 -4.82 -4.54 9.69
C MET A 119 -3.71 -4.62 10.74
N ARG A 120 -3.86 -3.86 11.83
CA ARG A 120 -3.03 -4.01 13.04
C ARG A 120 -3.92 -4.15 14.26
N PRO A 121 -3.63 -5.10 15.18
CA PRO A 121 -4.29 -5.15 16.47
C PRO A 121 -3.78 -4.01 17.35
N ILE A 122 -4.69 -3.18 17.86
CA ILE A 122 -4.37 -2.06 18.75
C ILE A 122 -5.06 -2.27 20.10
N PRO A 123 -4.38 -2.10 21.25
CA PRO A 123 -5.04 -2.12 22.55
C PRO A 123 -6.19 -1.12 22.58
N GLY A 124 -7.37 -1.51 23.07
CA GLY A 124 -8.59 -0.69 22.98
C GLY A 124 -8.42 0.74 23.53
N GLY A 125 -7.72 0.90 24.66
CA GLY A 125 -7.42 2.21 25.25
C GLY A 125 -6.41 3.07 24.49
N ARG A 126 -5.79 2.55 23.42
CA ARG A 126 -4.79 3.22 22.57
C ARG A 126 -5.30 3.49 21.14
N VAL A 127 -6.53 3.12 20.82
CA VAL A 127 -7.09 3.31 19.47
C VAL A 127 -7.14 4.79 19.09
N ALA A 128 -7.55 5.66 20.01
CA ALA A 128 -7.58 7.11 19.76
C ALA A 128 -6.18 7.67 19.46
N ASP A 129 -5.16 7.21 20.19
CA ASP A 129 -3.77 7.58 19.92
C ASP A 129 -3.33 7.09 18.53
N ALA A 130 -3.66 5.85 18.18
CA ALA A 130 -3.29 5.30 16.88
C ALA A 130 -3.93 6.09 15.71
N VAL A 131 -5.19 6.50 15.87
CA VAL A 131 -5.88 7.38 14.92
C VAL A 131 -5.19 8.74 14.83
N ALA A 132 -4.90 9.38 15.96
CA ALA A 132 -4.29 10.70 16.01
C ALA A 132 -2.87 10.70 15.41
N ILE A 133 -2.05 9.71 15.77
CA ILE A 133 -0.67 9.56 15.27
C ILE A 133 -0.67 9.34 13.77
N SER A 134 -1.43 8.37 13.28
CA SER A 134 -1.46 8.06 11.83
C SER A 134 -2.13 9.16 11.01
N GLY A 135 -3.11 9.87 11.57
CA GLY A 135 -3.80 10.99 10.94
C GLY A 135 -2.89 12.17 10.59
N ARG A 136 -1.72 12.30 11.22
CA ARG A 136 -0.72 13.33 10.89
C ARG A 136 0.01 13.10 9.56
N TYR A 137 -0.22 11.97 8.90
CA TYR A 137 0.49 11.59 7.69
C TYR A 137 -0.46 11.31 6.50
N PRO A 138 -1.29 12.29 6.08
CA PRO A 138 -2.30 12.07 5.04
C PRO A 138 -1.71 11.69 3.67
N ALA A 139 -0.47 12.09 3.39
CA ALA A 139 0.25 11.75 2.15
C ALA A 139 0.75 10.28 2.10
N VAL A 140 0.56 9.49 3.16
CA VAL A 140 0.97 8.08 3.26
C VAL A 140 -0.11 7.26 3.97
N HIS A 141 -1.32 7.34 3.42
CA HIS A 141 -2.59 6.70 3.87
C HIS A 141 -3.30 7.36 5.06
N GLY A 142 -2.59 8.06 5.94
CA GLY A 142 -3.21 8.84 7.01
C GLY A 142 -3.96 8.00 8.05
N ALA A 143 -5.11 8.52 8.50
CA ALA A 143 -5.93 7.91 9.53
C ALA A 143 -6.51 6.54 9.12
N PRO A 144 -6.92 5.69 10.07
CA PRO A 144 -7.62 4.44 9.77
C PRO A 144 -8.90 4.69 8.96
N VAL A 145 -9.21 3.77 8.05
CA VAL A 145 -10.49 3.76 7.31
C VAL A 145 -11.58 3.01 8.05
N HIS A 146 -11.20 2.11 8.97
CA HIS A 146 -12.14 1.33 9.77
C HIS A 146 -11.53 0.91 11.12
N VAL A 147 -12.38 0.81 12.13
CA VAL A 147 -12.03 0.40 13.50
C VAL A 147 -13.10 -0.55 14.01
N GLY A 148 -12.70 -1.72 14.52
CA GLY A 148 -13.64 -2.68 15.10
C GLY A 148 -14.08 -3.75 14.11
N ASP A 149 -15.38 -4.06 14.06
CA ASP A 149 -15.92 -5.26 13.41
C ASP A 149 -15.44 -5.45 11.96
N PRO A 150 -14.56 -6.45 11.67
CA PRO A 150 -14.04 -6.71 10.33
C PRO A 150 -15.15 -7.01 9.30
N ALA A 151 -16.25 -7.64 9.73
CA ALA A 151 -17.33 -8.03 8.83
C ALA A 151 -18.06 -6.82 8.23
N ALA A 152 -18.06 -5.67 8.92
CA ALA A 152 -18.66 -4.43 8.43
C ALA A 152 -17.99 -3.91 7.13
N ILE A 153 -16.74 -4.31 6.88
CA ILE A 153 -15.99 -4.00 5.66
C ILE A 153 -15.72 -5.25 4.81
N GLY A 154 -16.47 -6.34 5.04
CA GLY A 154 -16.36 -7.58 4.27
C GLY A 154 -15.12 -8.42 4.57
N VAL A 155 -14.40 -8.14 5.66
CA VAL A 155 -13.13 -8.80 5.99
C VAL A 155 -13.35 -10.00 6.93
N ARG A 156 -12.68 -11.12 6.63
CA ARG A 156 -12.46 -12.26 7.53
C ARG A 156 -10.98 -12.27 7.94
N LEU A 157 -10.68 -12.13 9.24
CA LEU A 157 -9.31 -11.89 9.69
C LEU A 157 -8.36 -13.05 9.40
N GLU A 158 -8.87 -14.27 9.41
CA GLU A 158 -8.12 -15.51 9.22
C GLU A 158 -7.67 -15.71 7.76
N GLU A 159 -8.24 -14.94 6.82
CA GLU A 159 -8.08 -15.13 5.37
C GLU A 159 -7.61 -13.83 4.69
N PRO A 160 -6.38 -13.35 4.94
CA PRO A 160 -5.86 -12.21 4.20
C PRO A 160 -5.63 -12.55 2.74
N GLN A 161 -5.91 -11.61 1.84
CA GLN A 161 -5.60 -11.72 0.42
C GLN A 161 -4.11 -11.49 0.15
N TYR A 162 -3.43 -10.72 1.02
CA TYR A 162 -1.99 -10.46 0.90
C TYR A 162 -1.31 -10.44 2.28
N GLY A 163 -0.01 -10.72 2.29
CA GLY A 163 0.79 -10.81 3.52
C GLY A 163 0.49 -12.09 4.30
N ASP A 164 0.84 -12.09 5.58
CA ASP A 164 0.70 -13.27 6.43
C ASP A 164 -0.54 -13.19 7.31
N ALA A 165 -1.25 -14.31 7.53
CA ALA A 165 -2.39 -14.37 8.44
C ALA A 165 -2.08 -13.81 9.83
N PRO A 166 -2.91 -12.95 10.44
CA PRO A 166 -2.60 -12.38 11.75
C PRO A 166 -2.51 -13.46 12.83
N ALA A 167 -1.74 -13.20 13.88
CA ALA A 167 -1.93 -13.92 15.13
C ALA A 167 -3.32 -13.59 15.71
N PRO A 168 -3.94 -14.49 16.48
CA PRO A 168 -5.22 -14.20 17.14
C PRO A 168 -5.14 -12.89 17.96
N LEU A 169 -6.23 -12.11 17.91
CA LEU A 169 -6.36 -10.91 18.73
C LEU A 169 -6.27 -11.28 20.21
N ARG A 170 -5.47 -10.55 20.98
CA ARG A 170 -5.41 -10.71 22.44
C ARG A 170 -6.66 -10.09 23.07
N PRO A 171 -7.08 -10.54 24.26
CA PRO A 171 -8.16 -9.89 25.00
C PRO A 171 -7.92 -8.39 25.15
N GLY A 172 -8.91 -7.58 24.76
CA GLY A 172 -8.83 -6.11 24.81
C GLY A 172 -8.16 -5.45 23.60
N GLU A 173 -7.70 -6.22 22.60
CA GLU A 173 -7.26 -5.67 21.32
C GLU A 173 -8.44 -5.42 20.36
N VAL A 174 -8.34 -4.36 19.58
CA VAL A 174 -9.28 -3.95 18.55
C VAL A 174 -8.55 -4.00 17.20
N PRO A 175 -9.09 -4.67 16.17
CA PRO A 175 -8.50 -4.60 14.85
C PRO A 175 -8.76 -3.21 14.25
N VAL A 176 -7.70 -2.57 13.79
CA VAL A 176 -7.73 -1.25 13.15
C VAL A 176 -7.19 -1.39 11.73
N PHE A 177 -7.89 -0.77 10.78
CA PHE A 177 -7.65 -0.95 9.36
C PHE A 177 -7.26 0.37 8.70
N TRP A 178 -6.14 0.38 7.99
CA TRP A 178 -5.67 1.51 7.20
C TRP A 178 -5.74 1.17 5.72
N ALA A 179 -6.06 2.15 4.89
CA ALA A 179 -5.92 1.99 3.45
C ALA A 179 -4.48 1.58 3.10
N CYS A 180 -4.33 0.77 2.05
CA CYS A 180 -3.04 0.19 1.70
C CYS A 180 -2.68 0.42 0.23
N GLY A 181 -1.40 0.70 -0.04
CA GLY A 181 -0.82 0.89 -1.37
C GLY A 181 -0.86 -0.35 -2.29
N VAL A 182 -1.43 -1.46 -1.83
CA VAL A 182 -1.79 -2.63 -2.65
C VAL A 182 -3.15 -2.43 -3.36
N THR A 183 -3.94 -1.42 -3.00
CA THR A 183 -5.23 -1.11 -3.67
C THR A 183 -5.09 -0.96 -5.20
N PRO A 184 -4.05 -0.34 -5.76
CA PRO A 184 -3.81 -0.33 -7.20
C PRO A 184 -3.58 -1.72 -7.81
N GLN A 185 -3.00 -2.67 -7.09
CA GLN A 185 -2.86 -4.07 -7.55
C GLN A 185 -4.24 -4.73 -7.68
N ALA A 186 -5.12 -4.54 -6.68
CA ALA A 186 -6.50 -4.99 -6.79
C ALA A 186 -7.24 -4.34 -7.97
N ALA A 187 -6.97 -3.05 -8.24
CA ALA A 187 -7.53 -2.37 -9.39
C ALA A 187 -6.99 -2.89 -10.73
N ILE A 188 -5.72 -3.28 -10.81
CA ILE A 188 -5.10 -3.95 -11.98
C ILE A 188 -5.86 -5.23 -12.32
N VAL A 189 -6.06 -6.09 -11.32
CA VAL A 189 -6.77 -7.37 -11.46
C VAL A 189 -8.23 -7.13 -11.86
N ALA A 190 -8.97 -6.36 -11.07
CA ALA A 190 -10.41 -6.14 -11.28
C ALA A 190 -10.71 -5.45 -12.62
N SER A 191 -9.76 -4.67 -13.15
CA SER A 191 -9.91 -3.94 -14.41
C SER A 191 -9.34 -4.65 -15.62
N ARG A 192 -8.64 -5.78 -15.42
CA ARG A 192 -7.90 -6.48 -16.48
C ARG A 192 -6.97 -5.55 -17.25
N VAL A 193 -6.11 -4.83 -16.51
CA VAL A 193 -5.15 -3.92 -17.13
C VAL A 193 -4.23 -4.73 -18.05
N PRO A 194 -4.08 -4.37 -19.34
CA PRO A 194 -3.34 -5.19 -20.31
C PRO A 194 -1.88 -5.41 -19.94
N PHE A 195 -1.24 -4.40 -19.36
CA PHE A 195 0.13 -4.47 -18.87
C PHE A 195 0.32 -3.53 -17.67
N ALA A 196 0.98 -4.01 -16.62
CA ALA A 196 1.43 -3.18 -15.51
C ALA A 196 2.66 -3.79 -14.83
N ILE A 197 3.45 -2.93 -14.19
CA ILE A 197 4.59 -3.30 -13.36
C ILE A 197 4.32 -2.76 -11.95
N THR A 198 4.48 -3.61 -10.94
CA THR A 198 4.45 -3.17 -9.53
C THR A 198 5.62 -3.76 -8.77
N HIS A 199 5.88 -3.28 -7.56
CA HIS A 199 6.74 -3.99 -6.63
C HIS A 199 6.03 -5.24 -6.08
N ALA A 200 6.80 -6.25 -5.65
CA ALA A 200 6.28 -7.34 -4.84
C ALA A 200 6.03 -6.84 -3.39
N PRO A 201 4.99 -7.32 -2.68
CA PRO A 201 4.75 -6.94 -1.29
C PRO A 201 5.98 -7.12 -0.40
N GLY A 202 6.34 -6.09 0.37
CA GLY A 202 7.53 -6.08 1.23
C GLY A 202 8.83 -5.67 0.52
N CYS A 203 8.82 -5.49 -0.81
CA CYS A 203 9.97 -5.07 -1.60
C CYS A 203 9.77 -3.65 -2.14
N MET A 204 9.62 -2.64 -1.28
CA MET A 204 9.34 -1.27 -1.71
C MET A 204 10.58 -0.55 -2.26
N PHE A 205 10.35 0.51 -3.03
CA PHE A 205 11.36 1.52 -3.37
C PHE A 205 11.69 2.37 -2.13
N ILE A 206 12.97 2.53 -1.82
CA ILE A 206 13.44 3.37 -0.70
C ILE A 206 13.90 4.71 -1.27
N SER A 207 13.23 5.80 -0.88
CA SER A 207 13.58 7.16 -1.30
C SER A 207 14.54 7.85 -0.32
N ASP A 208 15.12 8.99 -0.73
CA ASP A 208 15.93 9.86 0.12
C ASP A 208 15.08 10.76 1.05
N VAL A 209 13.77 10.82 0.85
CA VAL A 209 12.86 11.65 1.64
C VAL A 209 12.60 11.03 3.01
N ILE A 210 12.91 11.77 4.07
CA ILE A 210 12.62 11.35 5.45
C ILE A 210 11.12 11.45 5.78
N ASN A 211 10.63 10.51 6.58
CA ASN A 211 9.23 10.37 6.99
C ASN A 211 8.63 11.66 7.58
N GLU A 212 9.43 12.40 8.35
CA GLU A 212 9.03 13.64 9.02
C GLU A 212 8.58 14.72 8.03
N SER A 213 9.07 14.68 6.78
CA SER A 213 8.69 15.62 5.72
C SER A 213 7.21 15.50 5.32
N TYR A 214 6.55 14.37 5.63
CA TYR A 214 5.15 14.11 5.31
C TYR A 214 4.19 14.38 6.47
N ALA A 215 4.72 14.76 7.64
CA ALA A 215 3.89 15.08 8.81
C ALA A 215 3.22 16.45 8.67
N VAL A 216 1.95 16.53 9.08
CA VAL A 216 1.21 17.79 9.27
C VAL A 216 0.85 18.03 10.74
#